data_AF-A0A962P4R7-F1
#
_entry.id   AF-A0A962P4R7-F1
#
_cell.length_a   1.000
_cell.length_b   1.000
_cell.length_c   1.000
_cell.angle_alpha   90.00
_cell.angle_beta   90.00
_cell.angle_gamma   90.00
#
_symmetry.space_group_name_H-M   'P 1'
#
loop_
_entity.id
_entity.type
_entity.pdbx_description
1 polymer ?
#
loop_
_entity_poly.entity_id
_entity_poly.type
_entity_poly.pdbx_seq_one_letter_code
_entity_poly.pdbx_strand_id
1 'polypeptide(L)'
;MRFLMRAGICALVLCGTGAHAGILDPESEANPALAAIADTLESQGLDIAFNLNLRELASRTPVRPRVGQLADLPAMSLPLSPELLQWEQAFARGEIGVLALLPAAEGLPLSQAVFYPHWLAAAPESRMLISYASGDADLAAALAAALGDELSVLLLAPGDGELPEQAGRLYAVAGQRWVLDSVAAREYRSEIPEFQYLGESLRRDSDSVLNPDSRANRRLASAEPAIFLKESLGDEFEASTIPEIIVPGGIAFGETATFPVSDLALRFEQQRLWLMDGDGVRYSLPQEALPLWKAAYDFSARSSRIDSDAIVDIDERGRVRISSALEDTDLGYDLVRIDTEPFNYVQRLDVRKSVIIDSRVQFDSQGEAMDFTTDYEVRFLQADRMRIARTQAAIVYRYRSLDGGITHIDDWGPEAFKLEGRTDFDGLGDSTLPAARYAAWIALFRSVHEQTLPFTYGRYEFLKLEKAGRATPARM
;
A
#
# COMPACT_ATOMS: atom_id res chain seq x y z
N MET A 1 -82.12 -17.55 7.20
CA MET A 1 -81.02 -16.63 7.58
C MET A 1 -80.76 -15.73 6.38
N ARG A 2 -81.42 -14.56 6.31
CA ARG A 2 -80.88 -13.22 6.61
C ARG A 2 -79.71 -12.83 5.67
N PHE A 3 -80.02 -12.08 4.60
CA PHE A 3 -79.72 -10.63 4.38
C PHE A 3 -78.26 -10.40 3.92
N LEU A 4 -77.99 -10.02 2.66
CA LEU A 4 -77.90 -8.64 2.11
C LEU A 4 -76.65 -7.87 2.57
N MET A 5 -76.12 -7.01 1.68
CA MET A 5 -75.02 -6.03 1.83
C MET A 5 -73.62 -6.51 1.40
N ARG A 6 -72.78 -5.75 0.68
CA ARG A 6 -72.81 -4.30 0.36
C ARG A 6 -71.82 -4.01 -0.78
N ALA A 7 -72.09 -2.93 -1.51
CA ALA A 7 -71.12 -2.23 -2.34
C ALA A 7 -69.99 -1.62 -1.47
N GLY A 8 -68.81 -1.46 -2.07
CA GLY A 8 -67.71 -0.61 -1.61
C GLY A 8 -66.72 -0.47 -2.77
N ILE A 9 -66.82 0.55 -3.62
CA ILE A 9 -66.18 1.87 -3.49
C ILE A 9 -64.65 1.79 -3.64
N CYS A 10 -64.17 2.37 -4.74
CA CYS A 10 -62.80 2.77 -5.00
C CYS A 10 -62.16 3.51 -3.81
N ALA A 11 -60.94 3.13 -3.47
CA ALA A 11 -59.94 4.06 -2.98
C ALA A 11 -58.61 3.71 -3.64
N LEU A 12 -58.33 4.45 -4.70
CA LEU A 12 -57.01 4.66 -5.27
C LEU A 12 -56.10 5.14 -4.13
N VAL A 13 -55.22 4.28 -3.63
CA VAL A 13 -54.06 4.71 -2.85
C VAL A 13 -52.89 4.72 -3.82
N LEU A 14 -52.84 5.80 -4.60
CA LEU A 14 -51.57 6.36 -5.09
C LEU A 14 -50.81 6.85 -3.85
N CYS A 15 -50.26 5.93 -3.06
CA CYS A 15 -49.11 6.27 -2.25
C CYS A 15 -47.96 6.38 -3.24
N GLY A 16 -47.63 7.61 -3.63
CA GLY A 16 -46.28 7.88 -4.09
C GLY A 16 -45.35 7.34 -3.02
N THR A 17 -44.58 6.31 -3.36
CA THR A 17 -43.41 5.92 -2.59
C THR A 17 -42.44 7.09 -2.69
N GLY A 18 -42.61 8.08 -1.83
CA GLY A 18 -41.46 8.88 -1.40
C GLY A 18 -40.53 7.87 -0.75
N ALA A 19 -39.56 7.39 -1.51
CA ALA A 19 -38.51 6.54 -0.98
C ALA A 19 -37.81 7.39 0.08
N HIS A 20 -38.02 7.06 1.35
CA HIS A 20 -37.16 7.58 2.41
C HIS A 20 -35.74 7.12 2.10
N ALA A 21 -34.77 8.02 2.23
CA ALA A 21 -33.38 7.60 2.10
C ALA A 21 -33.04 6.77 3.33
N GLY A 22 -31.95 6.04 3.27
CA GLY A 22 -31.50 5.33 4.44
C GLY A 22 -30.21 4.60 4.19
N ILE A 23 -29.72 4.00 5.26
CA ILE A 23 -28.63 3.03 5.20
C ILE A 23 -29.19 1.78 4.50
N LEU A 24 -28.62 1.45 3.35
CA LEU A 24 -29.07 0.36 2.49
C LEU A 24 -28.58 -1.02 2.97
N ASP A 25 -27.55 -1.05 3.82
CA ASP A 25 -26.88 -2.24 4.32
C ASP A 25 -26.60 -2.18 5.84
N PRO A 26 -27.65 -2.16 6.69
CA PRO A 26 -27.48 -2.03 8.14
C PRO A 26 -26.75 -3.22 8.79
N GLU A 27 -26.60 -4.33 8.08
CA GLU A 27 -25.90 -5.54 8.54
C GLU A 27 -24.38 -5.49 8.28
N SER A 28 -23.90 -4.54 7.46
CA SER A 28 -22.48 -4.31 7.24
C SER A 28 -21.82 -3.72 8.49
N GLU A 29 -20.51 -3.87 8.60
CA GLU A 29 -19.74 -3.14 9.61
C GLU A 29 -19.95 -1.62 9.43
N ALA A 30 -20.52 -0.98 10.44
CA ALA A 30 -20.86 0.42 10.38
C ALA A 30 -19.57 1.26 10.34
N ASN A 31 -19.51 2.22 9.41
CA ASN A 31 -18.48 3.25 9.45
C ASN A 31 -18.96 4.45 10.28
N PRO A 32 -18.33 4.76 11.44
CA PRO A 32 -18.81 5.81 12.33
C PRO A 32 -18.83 7.20 11.69
N ALA A 33 -17.86 7.50 10.83
CA ALA A 33 -17.73 8.80 10.20
C ALA A 33 -18.80 9.00 9.10
N LEU A 34 -19.09 7.97 8.31
CA LEU A 34 -20.18 7.99 7.34
C LEU A 34 -21.55 8.02 8.03
N ALA A 35 -21.71 7.28 9.13
CA ALA A 35 -22.92 7.30 9.94
C ALA A 35 -23.17 8.68 10.57
N ALA A 36 -22.11 9.41 10.94
CA ALA A 36 -22.22 10.74 11.54
C ALA A 36 -22.80 11.79 10.59
N ILE A 37 -22.67 11.62 9.27
CA ILE A 37 -23.21 12.53 8.25
C ILE A 37 -24.46 11.99 7.56
N ALA A 38 -25.05 10.91 8.09
CA ALA A 38 -26.09 10.16 7.42
C ALA A 38 -27.37 10.99 7.18
N ASP A 39 -27.82 11.71 8.20
CA ASP A 39 -29.02 12.55 8.12
C ASP A 39 -28.87 13.66 7.07
N THR A 40 -27.66 14.24 6.98
CA THR A 40 -27.33 15.27 6.00
C THR A 40 -27.34 14.70 4.58
N LEU A 41 -26.75 13.53 4.36
CA LEU A 41 -26.81 12.82 3.07
C LEU A 41 -28.25 12.47 2.67
N GLU A 42 -29.05 11.97 3.61
CA GLU A 42 -30.46 11.65 3.37
C GLU A 42 -31.25 12.89 2.94
N SER A 43 -31.05 14.02 3.63
CA SER A 43 -31.72 15.29 3.31
C SER A 43 -31.42 15.80 1.91
N GLN A 44 -30.23 15.47 1.38
CA GLN A 44 -29.77 15.84 0.04
C GLN A 44 -30.18 14.84 -1.04
N GLY A 45 -30.99 13.83 -0.70
CA GLY A 45 -31.45 12.90 -1.71
C GLY A 45 -30.50 11.71 -1.94
N LEU A 46 -29.49 11.50 -1.10
CA LEU A 46 -28.55 10.38 -1.23
C LEU A 46 -28.89 9.22 -0.29
N ASP A 47 -28.72 7.99 -0.78
CA ASP A 47 -28.71 6.80 0.07
C ASP A 47 -27.29 6.54 0.60
N ILE A 48 -27.17 5.70 1.62
CA ILE A 48 -25.88 5.39 2.26
C ILE A 48 -25.63 3.89 2.16
N ALA A 49 -24.38 3.52 1.88
CA ALA A 49 -23.93 2.15 2.00
C ALA A 49 -22.60 2.08 2.75
N PHE A 50 -22.51 1.27 3.79
CA PHE A 50 -21.22 0.99 4.43
C PHE A 50 -20.32 0.11 3.54
N ASN A 51 -20.92 -0.71 2.67
CA ASN A 51 -20.23 -1.47 1.63
C ASN A 51 -21.00 -1.46 0.31
N LEU A 52 -20.52 -0.67 -0.66
CA LEU A 52 -21.11 -0.56 -2.00
C LEU A 52 -20.98 -1.84 -2.85
N ASN A 53 -20.08 -2.76 -2.47
CA ASN A 53 -19.84 -4.00 -3.21
C ASN A 53 -20.74 -5.17 -2.77
N LEU A 54 -21.62 -4.97 -1.78
CA LEU A 54 -22.63 -5.98 -1.47
C LEU A 54 -23.45 -6.30 -2.72
N ARG A 55 -23.62 -7.59 -2.98
CA ARG A 55 -24.22 -8.10 -4.23
C ARG A 55 -25.57 -7.45 -4.57
N GLU A 56 -26.39 -7.18 -3.56
CA GLU A 56 -27.72 -6.57 -3.74
C GLU A 56 -27.66 -5.10 -4.19
N LEU A 57 -26.59 -4.38 -3.80
CA LEU A 57 -26.35 -2.97 -4.12
C LEU A 57 -25.58 -2.83 -5.42
N ALA A 58 -24.50 -3.61 -5.59
CA ALA A 58 -23.63 -3.59 -6.75
C ALA A 58 -24.38 -3.97 -8.04
N SER A 59 -25.17 -5.05 -8.01
CA SER A 59 -25.86 -5.57 -9.20
C SER A 59 -26.99 -4.68 -9.76
N ARG A 60 -27.36 -3.60 -9.05
CA ARG A 60 -28.46 -2.71 -9.44
C ARG A 60 -27.97 -1.30 -9.62
N THR A 61 -28.27 -0.70 -10.78
CA THR A 61 -28.10 0.74 -10.98
C THR A 61 -28.85 1.51 -9.89
N PRO A 62 -28.22 2.50 -9.24
CA PRO A 62 -28.85 3.30 -8.20
C PRO A 62 -30.10 4.01 -8.74
N VAL A 63 -31.21 3.88 -8.02
CA VAL A 63 -32.42 4.71 -8.26
C VAL A 63 -32.18 6.14 -7.75
N ARG A 64 -31.47 6.25 -6.63
CA ARG A 64 -30.92 7.47 -6.05
C ARG A 64 -29.41 7.32 -5.91
N PRO A 65 -28.62 8.39 -6.12
CA PRO A 65 -27.19 8.36 -5.85
C PRO A 65 -26.89 7.91 -4.43
N ARG A 66 -25.75 7.26 -4.23
CA ARG A 66 -25.36 6.71 -2.93
C ARG A 66 -23.96 7.18 -2.55
N VAL A 67 -23.67 7.34 -1.27
CA VAL A 67 -22.31 7.51 -0.78
C VAL A 67 -21.93 6.31 0.05
N GLY A 68 -20.74 5.78 -0.18
CA GLY A 68 -20.27 4.62 0.57
C GLY A 68 -18.83 4.26 0.36
N GLN A 69 -18.42 3.20 1.05
CA GLN A 69 -17.08 2.61 0.96
C GLN A 69 -17.08 1.44 0.00
N LEU A 70 -15.90 1.15 -0.53
CA LEU A 70 -15.65 -0.02 -1.38
C LEU A 70 -14.86 -1.04 -0.56
N ALA A 71 -15.18 -2.32 -0.74
CA ALA A 71 -14.58 -3.40 0.03
C ALA A 71 -13.05 -3.49 -0.14
N ASP A 72 -12.57 -3.26 -1.36
CA ASP A 72 -11.14 -3.26 -1.70
C ASP A 72 -10.47 -1.87 -1.55
N LEU A 73 -11.16 -0.90 -0.95
CA LEU A 73 -10.61 0.37 -0.47
C LEU A 73 -11.01 0.59 1.00
N PRO A 74 -10.56 -0.28 1.92
CA PRO A 74 -10.86 -0.11 3.34
C PRO A 74 -10.26 1.19 3.88
N ALA A 75 -10.76 1.62 5.05
CA ALA A 75 -10.17 2.73 5.76
C ALA A 75 -8.64 2.53 5.95
N MET A 76 -7.90 3.63 5.94
CA MET A 76 -6.45 3.71 6.05
C MET A 76 -5.66 3.14 4.85
N SER A 77 -6.33 2.66 3.80
CA SER A 77 -5.69 2.29 2.54
C SER A 77 -5.25 3.53 1.75
N LEU A 78 -4.00 3.93 1.91
CA LEU A 78 -3.41 5.09 1.22
C LEU A 78 -3.00 4.74 -0.22
N PRO A 79 -3.19 5.65 -1.19
CA PRO A 79 -2.92 5.36 -2.59
C PRO A 79 -1.42 5.19 -2.88
N LEU A 80 -1.11 4.39 -3.90
CA LEU A 80 0.24 4.18 -4.41
C LEU A 80 0.59 5.16 -5.56
N SER A 81 1.85 5.24 -5.97
CA SER A 81 2.27 6.14 -7.06
C SER A 81 1.49 5.97 -8.37
N PRO A 82 1.26 4.74 -8.91
CA PRO A 82 0.52 4.59 -10.16
C PRO A 82 -0.93 5.06 -10.02
N GLU A 83 -1.53 4.80 -8.87
CA GLU A 83 -2.90 5.17 -8.55
C GLU A 83 -3.06 6.69 -8.43
N LEU A 84 -2.17 7.36 -7.67
CA LEU A 84 -2.13 8.82 -7.59
C LEU A 84 -1.98 9.45 -8.98
N LEU A 85 -1.10 8.90 -9.82
CA LEU A 85 -0.87 9.41 -11.17
C LEU A 85 -2.13 9.28 -12.05
N GLN A 86 -2.80 8.12 -12.02
CA GLN A 86 -4.03 7.93 -12.78
C GLN A 86 -5.16 8.83 -12.28
N TRP A 87 -5.28 8.97 -10.95
CA TRP A 87 -6.26 9.82 -10.30
C TRP A 87 -6.07 11.29 -10.68
N GLU A 88 -4.84 11.82 -10.56
CA GLU A 88 -4.53 13.20 -10.95
C GLU A 88 -4.77 13.46 -12.44
N GLN A 89 -4.48 12.47 -13.30
CA GLN A 89 -4.75 12.59 -14.73
C GLN A 89 -6.24 12.68 -15.03
N ALA A 90 -7.08 11.91 -14.35
CA ALA A 90 -8.54 12.00 -14.50
C ALA A 90 -9.07 13.34 -13.98
N PHE A 91 -8.54 13.82 -12.85
CA PHE A 91 -8.88 15.13 -12.31
C PHE A 91 -8.49 16.25 -13.30
N ALA A 92 -7.27 16.19 -13.85
CA ALA A 92 -6.76 17.15 -14.82
C ALA A 92 -7.56 17.16 -16.15
N ARG A 93 -8.08 15.99 -16.58
CA ARG A 93 -8.98 15.88 -17.74
C ARG A 93 -10.41 16.31 -17.44
N GLY A 94 -10.71 16.62 -16.19
CA GLY A 94 -12.04 16.98 -15.72
C GLY A 94 -13.06 15.86 -15.76
N GLU A 95 -12.60 14.63 -15.63
CA GLU A 95 -13.45 13.43 -15.59
C GLU A 95 -14.03 13.21 -14.19
N ILE A 96 -13.31 13.64 -13.15
CA ILE A 96 -13.64 13.44 -11.74
C ILE A 96 -13.42 14.73 -10.93
N GLY A 97 -14.10 14.84 -9.80
CA GLY A 97 -13.85 15.85 -8.77
C GLY A 97 -13.87 15.24 -7.38
N VAL A 98 -13.63 16.08 -6.36
CA VAL A 98 -13.52 15.60 -4.98
C VAL A 98 -14.10 16.56 -3.94
N LEU A 99 -14.71 16.00 -2.87
CA LEU A 99 -14.98 16.70 -1.62
C LEU A 99 -14.05 16.17 -0.53
N ALA A 100 -13.24 17.03 0.06
CA ALA A 100 -12.49 16.73 1.27
C ALA A 100 -13.26 17.24 2.50
N LEU A 101 -13.42 16.38 3.50
CA LEU A 101 -14.23 16.63 4.69
C LEU A 101 -13.39 16.38 5.95
N LEU A 102 -13.46 17.30 6.90
CA LEU A 102 -12.89 17.16 8.24
C LEU A 102 -13.97 17.42 9.29
N PRO A 103 -13.96 16.68 10.43
CA PRO A 103 -14.73 17.07 11.61
C PRO A 103 -14.46 18.54 11.93
N ALA A 104 -15.51 19.33 12.13
CA ALA A 104 -15.38 20.78 12.27
C ALA A 104 -14.45 21.14 13.45
N ALA A 105 -13.34 21.82 13.14
CA ALA A 105 -12.77 22.82 14.02
C ALA A 105 -13.41 24.14 13.60
N GLU A 106 -14.24 24.75 14.46
CA GLU A 106 -15.07 25.92 14.13
C GLU A 106 -14.37 26.97 13.25
N GLY A 107 -15.03 27.40 12.17
CA GLY A 107 -14.68 28.62 11.43
C GLY A 107 -13.48 28.52 10.48
N LEU A 108 -13.09 27.32 10.02
CA LEU A 108 -12.01 27.19 9.04
C LEU A 108 -12.36 27.86 7.69
N PRO A 109 -11.55 28.81 7.21
CA PRO A 109 -11.67 29.36 5.87
C PRO A 109 -11.59 28.27 4.79
N LEU A 110 -12.49 28.34 3.80
CA LEU A 110 -12.62 27.38 2.69
C LEU A 110 -11.46 27.37 1.69
N SER A 111 -10.42 28.19 1.91
CA SER A 111 -9.27 28.19 0.99
C SER A 111 -8.37 26.99 1.25
N GLN A 112 -7.91 26.35 0.17
CA GLN A 112 -7.01 25.20 0.26
C GLN A 112 -5.72 25.47 1.06
N ALA A 113 -5.19 26.70 0.99
CA ALA A 113 -4.01 27.12 1.76
C ALA A 113 -4.20 27.04 3.28
N VAL A 114 -5.44 27.19 3.76
CA VAL A 114 -5.80 27.02 5.17
C VAL A 114 -6.26 25.60 5.45
N PHE A 115 -7.04 25.00 4.56
CA PHE A 115 -7.57 23.65 4.76
C PHE A 115 -6.47 22.58 4.81
N TYR A 116 -5.47 22.63 3.92
CA TYR A 116 -4.47 21.56 3.80
C TYR A 116 -3.58 21.37 5.05
N PRO A 117 -3.07 22.42 5.71
CA PRO A 117 -2.39 22.27 7.01
C PRO A 117 -3.25 21.57 8.08
N HIS A 118 -4.55 21.91 8.15
CA HIS A 118 -5.48 21.27 9.08
C HIS A 118 -5.77 19.81 8.69
N TRP A 119 -5.85 19.53 7.39
CA TRP A 119 -5.95 18.17 6.86
C TRP A 119 -4.77 17.30 7.31
N LEU A 120 -3.53 17.80 7.18
CA LEU A 120 -2.33 17.07 7.61
C LEU A 120 -2.20 16.94 9.14
N ALA A 121 -2.75 17.89 9.89
CA ALA A 121 -2.73 17.86 11.35
C ALA A 121 -3.81 16.95 11.95
N ALA A 122 -4.93 16.75 11.24
CA ALA A 122 -6.00 15.84 11.66
C ALA A 122 -5.51 14.39 11.70
N ALA A 123 -6.09 13.58 12.58
CA ALA A 123 -5.84 12.15 12.59
C ALA A 123 -6.23 11.53 11.24
N PRO A 124 -5.48 10.53 10.70
CA PRO A 124 -5.77 9.96 9.39
C PRO A 124 -7.22 9.50 9.22
N GLU A 125 -7.80 8.84 10.22
CA GLU A 125 -9.18 8.38 10.24
C GLU A 125 -10.21 9.52 10.17
N SER A 126 -9.83 10.76 10.46
CA SER A 126 -10.71 11.94 10.34
C SER A 126 -10.68 12.57 8.94
N ARG A 127 -9.76 12.15 8.06
CA ARG A 127 -9.56 12.71 6.73
C ARG A 127 -10.43 11.97 5.71
N MET A 128 -11.64 12.47 5.51
CA MET A 128 -12.64 11.84 4.65
C MET A 128 -12.65 12.49 3.26
N LEU A 129 -12.63 11.66 2.22
CA LEU A 129 -12.55 12.11 0.85
C LEU A 129 -13.63 11.43 0.01
N ILE A 130 -14.54 12.19 -0.58
CA ILE A 130 -15.58 11.69 -1.49
C ILE A 130 -15.18 12.00 -2.93
N SER A 131 -14.85 10.98 -3.70
CA SER A 131 -14.63 11.10 -5.15
C SER A 131 -15.97 11.04 -5.89
N TYR A 132 -16.16 11.89 -6.90
CA TYR A 132 -17.36 11.92 -7.74
C TYR A 132 -17.00 12.04 -9.22
N ALA A 133 -17.86 11.52 -10.11
CA ALA A 133 -17.70 11.69 -11.55
C ALA A 133 -18.19 13.09 -11.96
N SER A 134 -17.61 13.68 -12.99
CA SER A 134 -17.95 15.04 -13.47
C SER A 134 -19.44 15.28 -13.73
N GLY A 135 -20.20 14.24 -14.11
CA GLY A 135 -21.65 14.30 -14.26
C GLY A 135 -22.43 14.56 -12.96
N ASP A 136 -21.80 14.42 -11.80
CA ASP A 136 -22.38 14.63 -10.47
C ASP A 136 -21.95 15.96 -9.83
N ALA A 137 -21.33 16.88 -10.58
CA ALA A 137 -20.78 18.14 -10.03
C ALA A 137 -21.81 19.00 -9.29
N ASP A 138 -23.03 19.13 -9.82
CA ASP A 138 -24.11 19.90 -9.17
C ASP A 138 -24.53 19.27 -7.83
N LEU A 139 -24.59 17.94 -7.78
CA LEU A 139 -24.92 17.19 -6.57
C LEU A 139 -23.81 17.30 -5.53
N ALA A 140 -22.55 17.21 -5.97
CA ALA A 140 -21.37 17.43 -5.14
C ALA A 140 -21.35 18.85 -4.54
N ALA A 141 -21.71 19.88 -5.31
CA ALA A 141 -21.80 21.25 -4.82
C ALA A 141 -22.92 21.44 -3.78
N ALA A 142 -24.11 20.86 -4.02
CA ALA A 142 -25.20 20.86 -3.05
C ALA A 142 -24.83 20.14 -1.75
N LEU A 143 -24.16 18.99 -1.87
CA LEU A 143 -23.68 18.23 -0.73
C LEU A 143 -22.62 19.00 0.08
N ALA A 144 -21.68 19.65 -0.60
CA ALA A 144 -20.66 20.46 0.06
C ALA A 144 -21.27 21.62 0.86
N ALA A 145 -22.30 22.27 0.32
CA ALA A 145 -23.03 23.33 1.03
C ALA A 145 -23.77 22.79 2.26
N ALA A 146 -24.44 21.64 2.15
CA ALA A 146 -25.17 21.03 3.27
C ALA A 146 -24.25 20.55 4.39
N LEU A 147 -23.11 19.93 4.05
CA LEU A 147 -22.13 19.46 5.03
C LEU A 147 -21.34 20.59 5.68
N GLY A 148 -21.27 21.77 5.05
CA GLY A 148 -20.52 22.93 5.55
C GLY A 148 -21.03 23.49 6.88
N ASP A 149 -22.25 23.15 7.29
CA ASP A 149 -22.82 23.54 8.59
C ASP A 149 -22.28 22.68 9.75
N GLU A 150 -21.80 21.47 9.46
CA GLU A 150 -21.39 20.46 10.46
C GLU A 150 -19.91 20.11 10.38
N LEU A 151 -19.30 20.27 9.20
CA LEU A 151 -17.94 19.86 8.88
C LEU A 151 -17.18 20.99 8.20
N SER A 152 -15.85 20.92 8.26
CA SER A 152 -15.01 21.69 7.35
C SER A 152 -14.96 20.98 6.00
N VAL A 153 -15.42 21.65 4.95
CA VAL A 153 -15.55 21.09 3.60
C VAL A 153 -14.68 21.87 2.63
N LEU A 154 -13.95 21.14 1.80
CA LEU A 154 -13.27 21.70 0.63
C LEU A 154 -13.72 20.93 -0.61
N LEU A 155 -14.48 21.61 -1.48
CA LEU A 155 -14.86 21.09 -2.79
C LEU A 155 -13.81 21.52 -3.81
N LEU A 156 -13.22 20.55 -4.50
CA LEU A 156 -12.34 20.78 -5.64
C LEU A 156 -13.01 20.21 -6.88
N ALA A 157 -13.47 21.11 -7.75
CA ALA A 157 -14.04 20.77 -9.04
C ALA A 157 -12.98 20.88 -10.14
N PRO A 158 -13.05 20.03 -11.18
CA PRO A 158 -12.14 20.15 -12.30
C PRO A 158 -12.43 21.41 -13.13
N GLY A 159 -11.36 22.06 -13.62
CA GLY A 159 -11.47 23.19 -14.57
C GLY A 159 -11.54 24.58 -13.95
N ASP A 160 -11.62 24.71 -12.61
CA ASP A 160 -11.70 26.00 -11.90
C ASP A 160 -10.34 26.71 -11.69
N GLY A 161 -9.31 26.33 -12.45
CA GLY A 161 -7.94 26.84 -12.27
C GLY A 161 -7.22 26.29 -11.05
N GLU A 162 -7.86 25.41 -10.28
CA GLU A 162 -7.23 24.58 -9.24
C GLU A 162 -6.26 23.59 -9.90
N LEU A 163 -5.05 23.48 -9.35
CA LEU A 163 -4.00 22.63 -9.89
C LEU A 163 -4.27 21.17 -9.49
N PRO A 164 -4.15 20.17 -10.39
CA PRO A 164 -4.26 18.74 -10.04
C PRO A 164 -3.43 18.32 -8.82
N GLU A 165 -2.31 18.99 -8.59
CA GLU A 165 -1.47 18.85 -7.41
C GLU A 165 -2.22 19.11 -6.09
N GLN A 166 -3.09 20.11 -6.06
CA GLN A 166 -3.85 20.49 -4.87
C GLN A 166 -4.78 19.37 -4.41
N ALA A 167 -5.51 18.79 -5.36
CA ALA A 167 -6.38 17.65 -5.13
C ALA A 167 -5.58 16.36 -4.86
N GLY A 168 -4.49 16.14 -5.61
CA GLY A 168 -3.57 15.01 -5.43
C GLY A 168 -2.93 14.97 -4.04
N ARG A 169 -2.61 16.14 -3.45
CA ARG A 169 -2.10 16.25 -2.08
C ARG A 169 -3.10 15.78 -1.02
N LEU A 170 -4.39 16.10 -1.18
CA LEU A 170 -5.44 15.61 -0.28
C LEU A 170 -5.63 14.11 -0.45
N TYR A 171 -5.72 13.66 -1.71
CA TYR A 171 -5.88 12.26 -2.08
C TYR A 171 -4.76 11.36 -1.54
N ALA A 172 -3.51 11.80 -1.64
CA ALA A 172 -2.33 11.03 -1.23
C ALA A 172 -2.36 10.58 0.23
N VAL A 173 -3.08 11.30 1.10
CA VAL A 173 -3.11 11.09 2.55
C VAL A 173 -4.53 10.99 3.12
N ALA A 174 -5.53 10.73 2.27
CA ALA A 174 -6.91 10.49 2.69
C ALA A 174 -7.01 9.16 3.44
N GLY A 175 -7.38 9.20 4.73
CA GLY A 175 -7.54 7.98 5.53
C GLY A 175 -8.89 7.32 5.34
N GLN A 176 -9.90 8.02 4.84
CA GLN A 176 -11.16 7.41 4.41
C GLN A 176 -11.49 7.86 2.99
N ARG A 177 -11.63 6.90 2.08
CA ARG A 177 -11.94 7.14 0.67
C ARG A 177 -13.31 6.57 0.35
N TRP A 178 -14.23 7.45 0.04
CA TRP A 178 -15.61 7.15 -0.31
C TRP A 178 -15.88 7.56 -1.75
N VAL A 179 -16.94 7.01 -2.32
CA VAL A 179 -17.35 7.33 -3.68
C VAL A 179 -18.84 7.65 -3.73
N LEU A 180 -19.18 8.60 -4.60
CA LEU A 180 -20.56 8.87 -5.00
C LEU A 180 -20.98 7.89 -6.11
N ASP A 181 -21.69 6.82 -5.74
CA ASP A 181 -22.28 5.83 -6.66
C ASP A 181 -23.54 6.41 -7.33
N SER A 182 -23.38 6.92 -8.54
CA SER A 182 -24.45 7.43 -9.40
C SER A 182 -24.47 6.69 -10.75
N VAL A 183 -25.46 7.00 -11.59
CA VAL A 183 -25.46 6.52 -12.99
C VAL A 183 -24.21 7.03 -13.74
N ALA A 184 -23.87 8.30 -13.56
CA ALA A 184 -22.70 8.90 -14.20
C ALA A 184 -21.38 8.24 -13.73
N ALA A 185 -21.27 7.98 -12.43
CA ALA A 185 -20.10 7.30 -11.86
C ALA A 185 -19.95 5.86 -12.38
N ARG A 186 -21.05 5.12 -12.56
CA ARG A 186 -21.03 3.77 -13.15
C ARG A 186 -20.76 3.74 -14.65
N GLU A 187 -21.10 4.80 -15.37
CA GLU A 187 -20.80 4.93 -16.80
C GLU A 187 -19.35 5.35 -17.06
N TYR A 188 -18.72 6.00 -16.09
CA TYR A 188 -17.32 6.39 -16.16
C TYR A 188 -16.39 5.18 -16.08
N ARG A 189 -15.84 4.79 -17.23
CA ARG A 189 -14.88 3.69 -17.33
C ARG A 189 -13.48 4.18 -16.99
N SER A 190 -12.98 3.75 -15.84
CA SER A 190 -11.66 4.11 -15.34
C SER A 190 -10.95 2.91 -14.70
N GLU A 191 -9.63 2.99 -14.61
CA GLU A 191 -8.78 2.10 -13.81
C GLU A 191 -8.57 2.63 -12.37
N ILE A 192 -9.14 3.81 -12.05
CA ILE A 192 -9.12 4.36 -10.69
C ILE A 192 -9.99 3.49 -9.79
N PRO A 193 -9.45 2.95 -8.67
CA PRO A 193 -10.18 2.02 -7.80
C PRO A 193 -11.59 2.49 -7.38
N GLU A 194 -11.77 3.77 -7.05
CA GLU A 194 -13.09 4.33 -6.66
C GLU A 194 -14.18 4.12 -7.70
N PHE A 195 -13.83 4.14 -8.99
CA PHE A 195 -14.80 4.02 -10.07
C PHE A 195 -14.75 2.62 -10.70
N GLN A 196 -13.58 2.00 -10.73
CA GLN A 196 -13.38 0.66 -11.27
C GLN A 196 -14.20 -0.39 -10.50
N TYR A 197 -14.33 -0.25 -9.19
CA TYR A 197 -15.04 -1.22 -8.35
C TYR A 197 -16.54 -0.94 -8.21
N LEU A 198 -17.06 0.16 -8.77
CA LEU A 198 -18.49 0.44 -8.76
C LEU A 198 -19.25 -0.57 -9.61
N GLY A 199 -20.31 -1.15 -9.02
CA GLY A 199 -21.11 -2.18 -9.69
C GLY A 199 -20.50 -3.58 -9.66
N GLU A 200 -19.26 -3.73 -9.20
CA GLU A 200 -18.63 -5.02 -8.96
C GLU A 200 -19.11 -5.61 -7.64
N SER A 201 -19.55 -6.87 -7.67
CA SER A 201 -20.08 -7.57 -6.49
C SER A 201 -18.99 -8.36 -5.78
N LEU A 202 -19.06 -8.42 -4.45
CA LEU A 202 -18.24 -9.32 -3.64
C LEU A 202 -18.26 -10.74 -4.21
N ARG A 203 -17.09 -11.38 -4.19
CA ARG A 203 -16.97 -12.78 -4.59
C ARG A 203 -17.61 -13.68 -3.54
N ARG A 204 -18.05 -14.86 -3.98
CA ARG A 204 -18.65 -15.84 -3.07
C ARG A 204 -17.61 -16.25 -2.02
N ASP A 205 -18.00 -16.21 -0.75
CA ASP A 205 -17.18 -16.57 0.41
C ASP A 205 -15.88 -15.71 0.52
N SER A 206 -15.94 -14.45 0.10
CA SER A 206 -14.81 -13.51 0.14
C SER A 206 -15.29 -12.07 0.32
N ASP A 207 -14.51 -11.28 1.06
CA ASP A 207 -14.76 -9.86 1.34
C ASP A 207 -14.13 -8.92 0.28
N SER A 208 -13.83 -9.44 -0.91
CA SER A 208 -13.18 -8.70 -2.01
C SER A 208 -13.93 -8.89 -3.33
N VAL A 209 -13.95 -7.86 -4.17
CA VAL A 209 -14.34 -7.96 -5.59
C VAL A 209 -13.19 -8.47 -6.46
N LEU A 210 -11.96 -8.35 -5.98
CA LEU A 210 -10.77 -8.77 -6.70
C LEU A 210 -10.64 -10.29 -6.73
N ASN A 211 -10.18 -10.78 -7.87
CA ASN A 211 -9.85 -12.19 -8.02
C ASN A 211 -8.32 -12.38 -7.95
N PRO A 212 -7.74 -12.89 -6.85
CA PRO A 212 -6.34 -13.27 -6.78
C PRO A 212 -5.93 -14.21 -7.94
N ASP A 213 -6.81 -15.10 -8.39
CA ASP A 213 -6.58 -16.01 -9.52
C ASP A 213 -6.91 -15.40 -10.89
N SER A 214 -7.12 -14.08 -10.96
CA SER A 214 -7.39 -13.41 -12.23
C SER A 214 -6.24 -13.65 -13.21
N ARG A 215 -6.54 -13.61 -14.51
CA ARG A 215 -5.49 -13.72 -15.54
C ARG A 215 -4.48 -12.58 -15.43
N ALA A 216 -4.89 -11.41 -14.95
CA ALA A 216 -4.01 -10.26 -14.74
C ALA A 216 -3.02 -10.53 -13.60
N ASN A 217 -3.49 -10.95 -12.44
CA ASN A 217 -2.64 -11.29 -11.29
C ASN A 217 -1.73 -12.47 -11.60
N ARG A 218 -2.24 -13.51 -12.27
CA ARG A 218 -1.40 -14.63 -12.72
C ARG A 218 -0.35 -14.24 -13.75
N ARG A 219 -0.65 -13.29 -14.65
CA ARG A 219 0.34 -12.76 -15.60
C ARG A 219 1.43 -11.98 -14.88
N LEU A 220 1.04 -11.13 -13.92
CA LEU A 220 1.98 -10.40 -13.08
C LEU A 220 2.88 -11.38 -12.33
N ALA A 221 2.30 -12.32 -11.57
CA ALA A 221 3.03 -13.39 -10.89
C ALA A 221 3.92 -14.25 -11.82
N SER A 222 3.53 -14.45 -13.09
CA SER A 222 4.33 -15.25 -14.03
C SER A 222 5.60 -14.56 -14.53
N ALA A 223 5.62 -13.22 -14.53
CA ALA A 223 6.77 -12.39 -14.90
C ALA A 223 7.68 -12.08 -13.70
N GLU A 224 7.20 -12.32 -12.48
CA GLU A 224 7.91 -12.09 -11.23
C GLU A 224 8.86 -13.26 -10.89
N PRO A 225 9.81 -13.04 -9.97
CA PRO A 225 10.46 -14.14 -9.24
C PRO A 225 9.39 -15.05 -8.65
N ALA A 226 9.70 -16.34 -8.52
CA ALA A 226 8.68 -17.27 -8.04
C ALA A 226 8.25 -16.89 -6.61
N ILE A 227 6.92 -16.83 -6.42
CA ILE A 227 6.27 -16.34 -5.20
C ILE A 227 6.72 -17.20 -4.01
N PHE A 228 7.21 -16.51 -3.00
CA PHE A 228 7.75 -17.11 -1.79
C PHE A 228 7.87 -16.03 -0.69
N LEU A 229 7.57 -16.43 0.54
CA LEU A 229 7.72 -15.64 1.76
C LEU A 229 8.91 -16.14 2.56
N LYS A 230 9.76 -15.24 3.03
CA LYS A 230 11.03 -15.57 3.71
C LYS A 230 10.88 -16.60 4.81
N GLU A 231 9.83 -16.49 5.62
CA GLU A 231 9.48 -17.41 6.71
C GLU A 231 9.30 -18.87 6.26
N SER A 232 8.88 -19.12 5.02
CA SER A 232 8.69 -20.50 4.52
C SER A 232 10.00 -21.24 4.19
N LEU A 233 11.16 -20.58 4.24
CA LEU A 233 12.48 -21.21 4.10
C LEU A 233 12.89 -22.08 5.30
N GLY A 234 12.19 -21.98 6.44
CA GLY A 234 12.63 -22.55 7.71
C GLY A 234 13.84 -21.82 8.30
N ASP A 235 14.32 -22.24 9.47
CA ASP A 235 15.46 -21.64 10.18
C ASP A 235 16.43 -22.71 10.72
N GLU A 236 17.23 -22.39 11.74
CA GLU A 236 18.16 -23.32 12.38
C GLU A 236 17.44 -24.53 13.03
N PHE A 237 16.19 -24.35 13.47
CA PHE A 237 15.42 -25.31 14.27
C PHE A 237 14.17 -25.85 13.55
N GLU A 238 13.64 -25.10 12.59
CA GLU A 238 12.42 -25.39 11.87
C GLU A 238 12.69 -25.82 10.42
N ALA A 239 12.03 -26.89 10.00
CA ALA A 239 12.14 -27.37 8.62
C ALA A 239 11.38 -26.45 7.67
N SER A 240 11.93 -26.21 6.47
CA SER A 240 11.22 -25.52 5.39
C SER A 240 9.86 -26.16 5.13
N THR A 241 8.82 -25.34 5.00
CA THR A 241 7.45 -25.77 4.74
C THR A 241 7.13 -25.84 3.23
N ILE A 242 8.11 -25.58 2.35
CA ILE A 242 7.95 -25.56 0.90
C ILE A 242 7.79 -27.00 0.36
N PRO A 243 6.61 -27.42 -0.14
CA PRO A 243 6.32 -28.84 -0.43
C PRO A 243 6.95 -29.38 -1.72
N GLU A 244 7.42 -28.50 -2.59
CA GLU A 244 8.10 -28.81 -3.86
C GLU A 244 8.91 -27.56 -4.23
N ILE A 245 10.18 -27.71 -4.62
CA ILE A 245 11.03 -26.76 -5.40
C ILE A 245 12.38 -26.46 -4.71
N ILE A 246 13.45 -26.56 -5.51
CA ILE A 246 14.74 -25.89 -5.29
C ILE A 246 14.44 -24.40 -5.10
N VAL A 247 14.50 -23.90 -3.85
CA VAL A 247 13.99 -22.57 -3.42
C VAL A 247 13.96 -21.54 -4.53
N PRO A 248 12.79 -20.95 -4.82
CA PRO A 248 12.64 -19.95 -5.88
C PRO A 248 13.33 -18.60 -5.63
N GLY A 249 14.20 -18.49 -4.62
CA GLY A 249 14.83 -17.23 -4.24
C GLY A 249 16.33 -17.26 -4.47
N GLY A 250 16.81 -16.32 -5.30
CA GLY A 250 17.93 -15.48 -4.90
C GLY A 250 17.42 -14.44 -3.89
N ILE A 251 18.10 -13.32 -3.72
CA ILE A 251 17.80 -12.28 -2.69
C ILE A 251 16.30 -12.10 -2.37
N ALA A 252 15.94 -12.15 -1.08
CA ALA A 252 14.57 -11.95 -0.58
C ALA A 252 14.55 -11.20 0.75
N PHE A 253 13.72 -10.17 0.89
CA PHE A 253 13.68 -9.33 2.10
C PHE A 253 12.28 -9.24 2.68
N GLY A 254 12.12 -9.73 3.91
CA GLY A 254 10.84 -9.98 4.58
C GLY A 254 10.67 -9.24 5.91
N GLU A 255 11.71 -8.59 6.44
CA GLU A 255 11.62 -7.95 7.76
C GLU A 255 10.85 -6.62 7.75
N THR A 256 10.28 -6.30 8.91
CA THR A 256 9.70 -4.99 9.24
C THR A 256 10.64 -4.25 10.19
N ALA A 257 10.84 -2.95 9.98
CA ALA A 257 11.76 -2.18 10.80
C ALA A 257 11.26 -2.08 12.25
N THR A 258 12.18 -2.26 13.19
CA THR A 258 11.95 -2.00 14.61
C THR A 258 12.57 -0.66 15.01
N PHE A 259 11.92 0.05 15.92
CA PHE A 259 12.33 1.37 16.38
C PHE A 259 12.44 1.39 17.91
N PRO A 260 13.32 2.24 18.48
CA PRO A 260 13.52 2.32 19.93
C PRO A 260 12.50 3.27 20.59
N VAL A 261 11.78 4.05 19.79
CA VAL A 261 10.83 5.09 20.19
C VAL A 261 9.46 4.74 19.62
N SER A 262 8.40 4.85 20.43
CA SER A 262 7.02 4.68 19.96
C SER A 262 6.52 5.94 19.26
N ASP A 263 5.40 5.84 18.55
CA ASP A 263 4.69 7.00 17.99
C ASP A 263 5.52 7.83 16.99
N LEU A 264 6.36 7.15 16.23
CA LEU A 264 7.13 7.76 15.15
C LEU A 264 6.24 8.00 13.92
N ALA A 265 6.56 9.05 13.17
CA ALA A 265 6.00 9.32 11.85
C ALA A 265 7.12 9.61 10.85
N LEU A 266 7.02 9.02 9.66
CA LEU A 266 7.91 9.31 8.54
C LEU A 266 7.49 10.64 7.87
N ARG A 267 8.47 11.45 7.52
CA ARG A 267 8.29 12.69 6.76
C ARG A 267 9.28 12.78 5.61
N PHE A 268 8.83 13.33 4.49
CA PHE A 268 9.68 13.63 3.34
C PHE A 268 9.70 15.12 3.06
N GLU A 269 10.83 15.77 3.25
CA GLU A 269 10.96 17.22 3.06
C GLU A 269 12.32 17.52 2.46
N GLN A 270 12.36 18.45 1.50
CA GLN A 270 13.61 18.88 0.87
C GLN A 270 14.44 17.70 0.32
N GLN A 271 13.76 16.71 -0.28
CA GLN A 271 14.38 15.49 -0.81
C GLN A 271 15.10 14.62 0.25
N ARG A 272 14.67 14.70 1.52
CA ARG A 272 15.21 13.89 2.61
C ARG A 272 14.09 13.26 3.43
N LEU A 273 14.35 12.06 3.94
CA LEU A 273 13.49 11.40 4.91
C LEU A 273 13.90 11.73 6.34
N TRP A 274 12.89 11.83 7.19
CA TRP A 274 13.02 12.14 8.61
C TRP A 274 12.02 11.29 9.39
N LEU A 275 12.42 10.86 10.58
CA LEU A 275 11.47 10.35 11.57
C LEU A 275 11.15 11.47 12.55
N MET A 276 9.89 11.59 12.94
CA MET A 276 9.45 12.53 13.96
C MET A 276 8.70 11.77 15.04
N ASP A 277 9.07 11.95 16.31
CA ASP A 277 8.33 11.34 17.42
C ASP A 277 7.10 12.18 17.84
N GLY A 278 6.34 11.64 18.80
CA GLY A 278 5.16 12.29 19.35
C GLY A 278 5.43 13.61 20.08
N ASP A 279 6.67 13.83 20.56
CA ASP A 279 7.10 15.07 21.20
C ASP A 279 7.58 16.12 20.19
N GLY A 280 7.59 15.77 18.89
CA GLY A 280 8.02 16.65 17.81
C GLY A 280 9.54 16.71 17.61
N VAL A 281 10.31 15.81 18.24
CA VAL A 281 11.74 15.67 17.99
C VAL A 281 11.92 15.08 16.60
N ARG A 282 12.84 15.68 15.85
CA ARG A 282 13.13 15.31 14.47
C ARG A 282 14.44 14.55 14.40
N TYR A 283 14.38 13.31 13.94
CA TYR A 283 15.54 12.47 13.70
C TYR A 283 15.87 12.43 12.21
N SER A 284 17.11 12.79 11.87
CA SER A 284 17.63 12.59 10.51
C SER A 284 17.89 11.12 10.26
N LEU A 285 17.38 10.59 9.14
CA LEU A 285 17.72 9.25 8.67
C LEU A 285 19.04 9.28 7.87
N PRO A 286 19.74 8.14 7.74
CA PRO A 286 20.95 8.06 6.93
C PRO A 286 20.69 8.52 5.50
N GLN A 287 21.62 9.26 4.92
CA GLN A 287 21.44 9.81 3.58
C GLN A 287 21.51 8.69 2.55
N GLU A 288 20.56 8.71 1.61
CA GLU A 288 20.52 7.76 0.49
C GLU A 288 20.04 8.46 -0.78
N ALA A 289 20.21 7.80 -1.92
CA ALA A 289 19.71 8.31 -3.19
C ALA A 289 18.18 8.15 -3.30
N LEU A 290 17.49 9.19 -3.80
CA LEU A 290 16.04 9.15 -4.06
C LEU A 290 15.57 7.93 -4.88
N PRO A 291 16.27 7.50 -5.95
CA PRO A 291 15.87 6.30 -6.69
C PRO A 291 15.85 5.04 -5.82
N LEU A 292 16.78 4.91 -4.87
CA LEU A 292 16.84 3.77 -3.98
C LEU A 292 15.66 3.76 -3.02
N TRP A 293 15.36 4.90 -2.37
CA TRP A 293 14.18 5.00 -1.52
C TRP A 293 12.88 4.74 -2.28
N LYS A 294 12.76 5.28 -3.51
CA LYS A 294 11.58 5.04 -4.33
C LYS A 294 11.41 3.57 -4.71
N ALA A 295 12.51 2.93 -5.11
CA ALA A 295 12.54 1.51 -5.44
C ALA A 295 12.19 0.63 -4.23
N ALA A 296 12.72 0.94 -3.04
CA ALA A 296 12.38 0.26 -1.79
C ALA A 296 10.89 0.39 -1.48
N TYR A 297 10.33 1.60 -1.58
CA TYR A 297 8.92 1.86 -1.34
C TYR A 297 8.00 1.08 -2.29
N ASP A 298 8.33 1.07 -3.58
CA ASP A 298 7.56 0.36 -4.61
C ASP A 298 7.67 -1.15 -4.48
N PHE A 299 8.87 -1.64 -4.11
CA PHE A 299 9.07 -3.04 -3.82
C PHE A 299 8.25 -3.48 -2.62
N SER A 300 8.30 -2.75 -1.49
CA SER A 300 7.49 -3.09 -0.30
C SER A 300 5.99 -3.12 -0.62
N ALA A 301 5.49 -2.16 -1.40
CA ALA A 301 4.09 -2.14 -1.85
C ALA A 301 3.73 -3.38 -2.68
N ARG A 302 4.60 -3.75 -3.64
CA ARG A 302 4.44 -4.94 -4.46
C ARG A 302 4.51 -6.22 -3.62
N SER A 303 5.43 -6.27 -2.66
CA SER A 303 5.68 -7.42 -1.79
C SER A 303 4.41 -7.80 -1.05
N SER A 304 3.75 -6.83 -0.41
CA SER A 304 2.47 -7.03 0.27
C SER A 304 1.35 -7.40 -0.69
N ARG A 305 1.29 -6.78 -1.87
CA ARG A 305 0.19 -7.00 -2.84
C ARG A 305 0.16 -8.42 -3.41
N ILE A 306 1.31 -9.04 -3.62
CA ILE A 306 1.37 -10.38 -4.22
C ILE A 306 1.90 -11.46 -3.27
N ASP A 307 2.03 -11.10 -1.99
CA ASP A 307 2.44 -12.00 -0.91
C ASP A 307 3.79 -12.70 -1.21
N SER A 308 4.81 -11.89 -1.52
CA SER A 308 6.13 -12.41 -1.87
C SER A 308 7.27 -11.43 -1.56
N ASP A 309 8.27 -11.93 -0.84
CA ASP A 309 9.48 -11.19 -0.46
C ASP A 309 10.62 -11.33 -1.48
N ALA A 310 10.43 -12.14 -2.51
CA ALA A 310 11.45 -12.45 -3.51
C ALA A 310 11.73 -11.22 -4.40
N ILE A 311 13.01 -10.84 -4.46
CA ILE A 311 13.50 -9.71 -5.25
C ILE A 311 14.10 -10.20 -6.57
N VAL A 312 15.03 -11.13 -6.48
CA VAL A 312 15.76 -11.69 -7.62
C VAL A 312 15.76 -13.20 -7.50
N ASP A 313 15.63 -13.88 -8.64
CA ASP A 313 15.82 -15.31 -8.73
C ASP A 313 16.64 -15.67 -9.98
N ILE A 314 17.77 -16.35 -9.76
CA ILE A 314 18.57 -16.98 -10.80
C ILE A 314 18.42 -18.49 -10.66
N ASP A 315 17.76 -19.14 -11.63
CA ASP A 315 17.54 -20.58 -11.59
C ASP A 315 18.81 -21.39 -11.95
N GLU A 316 18.75 -22.71 -11.78
CA GLU A 316 19.87 -23.62 -12.11
C GLU A 316 20.34 -23.57 -13.57
N ARG A 317 19.54 -22.99 -14.47
CA ARG A 317 19.85 -22.80 -15.90
C ARG A 317 20.39 -21.41 -16.19
N GLY A 318 20.59 -20.56 -15.17
CA GLY A 318 21.06 -19.20 -15.29
C GLY A 318 20.01 -18.22 -15.80
N ARG A 319 18.71 -18.57 -15.76
CA ARG A 319 17.65 -17.63 -16.14
C ARG A 319 17.37 -16.70 -14.98
N VAL A 320 17.44 -15.40 -15.24
CA VAL A 320 17.21 -14.34 -14.26
C VAL A 320 15.74 -13.91 -14.30
N ARG A 321 15.14 -13.77 -13.12
CA ARG A 321 13.87 -13.07 -12.90
C ARG A 321 14.09 -12.04 -11.81
N ILE A 322 13.52 -10.86 -11.98
CA ILE A 322 13.60 -9.75 -11.02
C ILE A 322 12.22 -9.18 -10.79
N SER A 323 11.99 -8.66 -9.59
CA SER A 323 10.78 -7.94 -9.25
C SER A 323 10.48 -6.82 -10.25
N SER A 324 9.24 -6.72 -10.71
CA SER A 324 8.82 -5.64 -11.63
C SER A 324 8.99 -4.23 -11.04
N ALA A 325 9.03 -4.11 -9.71
CA ALA A 325 9.33 -2.85 -9.03
C ALA A 325 10.78 -2.37 -9.30
N LEU A 326 11.69 -3.31 -9.56
CA LEU A 326 13.13 -3.10 -9.70
C LEU A 326 13.65 -3.27 -11.13
N GLU A 327 12.81 -3.80 -12.02
CA GLU A 327 13.09 -3.84 -13.44
C GLU A 327 13.42 -2.43 -13.97
N ASP A 328 14.49 -2.37 -14.77
CA ASP A 328 15.08 -1.16 -15.36
C ASP A 328 15.58 -0.11 -14.35
N THR A 329 16.04 -0.55 -13.17
CA THR A 329 16.69 0.32 -12.17
C THR A 329 18.14 -0.10 -11.93
N ASP A 330 19.00 0.86 -11.61
CA ASP A 330 20.41 0.59 -11.24
C ASP A 330 20.49 -0.36 -10.04
N LEU A 331 19.58 -0.19 -9.08
CA LEU A 331 19.46 -1.07 -7.93
C LEU A 331 19.09 -2.51 -8.30
N GLY A 332 18.15 -2.68 -9.25
CA GLY A 332 17.79 -4.00 -9.74
C GLY A 332 18.99 -4.71 -10.39
N TYR A 333 19.78 -3.97 -11.18
CA TYR A 333 21.03 -4.48 -11.75
C TYR A 333 22.04 -4.89 -10.66
N ASP A 334 22.21 -4.05 -9.62
CA ASP A 334 23.10 -4.35 -8.50
C ASP A 334 22.68 -5.61 -7.75
N LEU A 335 21.39 -5.81 -7.50
CA LEU A 335 20.89 -7.00 -6.80
C LEU A 335 21.06 -8.29 -7.63
N VAL A 336 20.91 -8.21 -8.96
CA VAL A 336 21.23 -9.35 -9.85
C VAL A 336 22.72 -9.69 -9.77
N ARG A 337 23.61 -8.68 -9.75
CA ARG A 337 25.05 -8.92 -9.57
C ARG A 337 25.32 -9.56 -8.21
N ILE A 338 24.77 -9.00 -7.14
CA ILE A 338 24.98 -9.47 -5.76
C ILE A 338 24.54 -10.92 -5.59
N ASP A 339 23.43 -11.35 -6.22
CA ASP A 339 22.95 -12.73 -6.15
C ASP A 339 23.97 -13.77 -6.68
N THR A 340 24.91 -13.33 -7.52
CA THR A 340 25.96 -14.19 -8.08
C THR A 340 27.24 -14.23 -7.25
N GLU A 341 27.41 -13.33 -6.28
CA GLU A 341 28.65 -13.19 -5.50
C GLU A 341 28.94 -14.37 -4.54
N PRO A 342 27.97 -15.00 -3.85
CA PRO A 342 28.26 -16.00 -2.82
C PRO A 342 29.21 -17.13 -3.24
N PHE A 343 29.08 -17.62 -4.48
CA PHE A 343 29.91 -18.70 -5.01
C PHE A 343 31.33 -18.29 -5.41
N ASN A 344 31.62 -16.99 -5.50
CA ASN A 344 32.99 -16.50 -5.69
C ASN A 344 33.83 -16.73 -4.41
N TYR A 345 33.18 -16.69 -3.25
CA TYR A 345 33.81 -16.74 -1.93
C TYR A 345 33.65 -18.09 -1.22
N VAL A 346 32.60 -18.86 -1.54
CA VAL A 346 32.32 -20.17 -0.92
C VAL A 346 32.39 -21.29 -1.96
N GLN A 347 33.46 -22.09 -1.91
CA GLN A 347 33.78 -23.09 -2.95
C GLN A 347 33.72 -24.56 -2.48
N ARG A 348 33.56 -24.82 -1.17
CA ARG A 348 33.67 -26.17 -0.58
C ARG A 348 32.34 -26.87 -0.31
N LEU A 349 31.23 -26.17 -0.49
CA LEU A 349 29.90 -26.74 -0.32
C LEU A 349 29.47 -27.41 -1.63
N ASP A 350 28.91 -28.62 -1.54
CA ASP A 350 28.32 -29.32 -2.69
C ASP A 350 26.87 -28.87 -2.89
N VAL A 351 26.71 -27.56 -3.02
CA VAL A 351 25.42 -26.90 -3.26
C VAL A 351 25.47 -26.09 -4.54
N ARG A 352 24.30 -25.73 -5.07
CA ARG A 352 24.18 -24.98 -6.34
C ARG A 352 23.32 -23.73 -6.24
N LYS A 353 22.74 -23.46 -5.08
CA LYS A 353 21.88 -22.31 -4.85
C LYS A 353 22.30 -21.61 -3.56
N SER A 354 22.36 -20.29 -3.64
CA SER A 354 22.49 -19.40 -2.50
C SER A 354 21.28 -18.48 -2.43
N VAL A 355 20.95 -18.00 -1.22
CA VAL A 355 19.91 -17.00 -0.97
C VAL A 355 20.43 -15.99 0.02
N ILE A 356 20.19 -14.73 -0.23
CA ILE A 356 20.48 -13.65 0.71
C ILE A 356 19.15 -13.21 1.31
N ILE A 357 19.04 -13.29 2.62
CA ILE A 357 17.82 -12.89 3.34
C ILE A 357 18.16 -11.95 4.49
N ASP A 358 17.31 -10.97 4.76
CA ASP A 358 17.38 -10.22 6.01
C ASP A 358 16.89 -11.09 7.17
N SER A 359 17.34 -10.83 8.39
CA SER A 359 16.87 -11.54 9.59
C SER A 359 16.50 -10.59 10.72
N ARG A 360 16.98 -9.34 10.67
CA ARG A 360 16.56 -8.27 11.56
C ARG A 360 16.87 -6.92 10.95
N VAL A 361 15.95 -5.97 11.06
CA VAL A 361 16.23 -4.55 10.82
C VAL A 361 15.84 -3.73 12.04
N GLN A 362 16.82 -3.04 12.61
CA GLN A 362 16.62 -2.16 13.76
C GLN A 362 17.16 -0.77 13.46
N PHE A 363 16.32 0.23 13.68
CA PHE A 363 16.75 1.62 13.76
C PHE A 363 17.07 1.95 15.21
N ASP A 364 18.10 2.77 15.42
CA ASP A 364 18.55 3.20 16.74
C ASP A 364 18.81 4.70 16.74
N SER A 365 18.39 5.39 17.79
CA SER A 365 18.63 6.83 17.93
C SER A 365 20.05 7.10 18.44
N GLN A 366 20.71 8.07 17.82
CA GLN A 366 22.01 8.62 18.18
C GLN A 366 21.88 10.14 18.31
N GLY A 367 21.21 10.58 19.38
CA GLY A 367 20.81 12.00 19.51
C GLY A 367 19.71 12.35 18.50
N GLU A 368 19.95 13.37 17.66
CA GLU A 368 19.02 13.84 16.61
C GLU A 368 19.21 13.13 15.26
N ALA A 369 19.98 12.04 15.25
CA ALA A 369 20.14 11.16 14.11
C ALA A 369 19.60 9.76 14.45
N MET A 370 19.16 9.05 13.42
CA MET A 370 18.88 7.63 13.49
C MET A 370 19.87 6.92 12.57
N ASP A 371 20.39 5.81 13.07
CA ASP A 371 21.15 4.84 12.30
C ASP A 371 20.37 3.54 12.27
N PHE A 372 20.78 2.60 11.43
CA PHE A 372 20.19 1.28 11.40
C PHE A 372 21.25 0.19 11.40
N THR A 373 20.86 -0.94 11.98
CA THR A 373 21.56 -2.20 11.94
C THR A 373 20.71 -3.20 11.18
N THR A 374 21.33 -3.89 10.23
CA THR A 374 20.70 -4.97 9.46
C THR A 374 21.47 -6.25 9.68
N ASP A 375 20.82 -7.22 10.30
CA ASP A 375 21.31 -8.60 10.31
C ASP A 375 20.73 -9.30 9.09
N TYR A 376 21.58 -10.05 8.40
CA TYR A 376 21.18 -10.79 7.21
C TYR A 376 22.03 -12.05 7.07
N GLU A 377 21.54 -12.99 6.28
CA GLU A 377 22.12 -14.31 6.12
C GLU A 377 22.37 -14.62 4.65
N VAL A 378 23.52 -15.22 4.37
CA VAL A 378 23.81 -15.86 3.08
C VAL A 378 23.67 -17.36 3.27
N ARG A 379 22.54 -17.92 2.82
CA ARG A 379 22.21 -19.34 2.97
C ARG A 379 22.61 -20.13 1.74
N PHE A 380 23.18 -21.30 1.95
CA PHE A 380 23.59 -22.26 0.93
C PHE A 380 22.68 -23.47 0.99
N LEU A 381 21.96 -23.73 -0.10
CA LEU A 381 20.82 -24.65 -0.09
C LEU A 381 21.05 -25.87 -0.97
N GLN A 382 20.55 -27.01 -0.50
CA GLN A 382 20.46 -28.23 -1.28
C GLN A 382 19.05 -28.81 -1.21
N ALA A 383 18.58 -29.38 -2.31
CA ALA A 383 17.34 -30.15 -2.32
C ALA A 383 17.57 -31.52 -1.69
N ASP A 384 16.68 -31.93 -0.78
CA ASP A 384 16.70 -33.28 -0.23
C ASP A 384 16.08 -34.32 -1.19
N ARG A 385 15.98 -35.58 -0.76
CA ARG A 385 15.41 -36.68 -1.57
C ARG A 385 13.93 -36.47 -1.93
N MET A 386 13.23 -35.64 -1.18
CA MET A 386 11.84 -35.25 -1.42
C MET A 386 11.73 -33.95 -2.20
N ARG A 387 12.86 -33.37 -2.66
CA ARG A 387 12.96 -32.08 -3.33
C ARG A 387 12.53 -30.89 -2.48
N ILE A 388 12.61 -31.03 -1.16
CA ILE A 388 12.44 -29.94 -0.21
C ILE A 388 13.81 -29.29 -0.02
N ALA A 389 13.85 -27.96 -0.07
CA ALA A 389 15.09 -27.25 0.16
C ALA A 389 15.52 -27.28 1.62
N ARG A 390 16.83 -27.44 1.84
CA ARG A 390 17.44 -27.42 3.17
C ARG A 390 18.71 -26.59 3.16
N THR A 391 18.81 -25.70 4.13
CA THR A 391 20.06 -24.98 4.44
C THR A 391 21.12 -25.98 4.86
N GLN A 392 22.20 -26.04 4.07
CA GLN A 392 23.38 -26.85 4.38
C GLN A 392 24.36 -26.04 5.22
N ALA A 393 24.50 -24.76 4.90
CA ALA A 393 25.25 -23.80 5.69
C ALA A 393 24.63 -22.41 5.51
N ALA A 394 24.76 -21.57 6.52
CA ALA A 394 24.41 -20.16 6.47
C ALA A 394 25.54 -19.35 7.10
N ILE A 395 25.78 -18.17 6.54
CA ILE A 395 26.74 -17.19 7.05
C ILE A 395 25.95 -15.96 7.48
N VAL A 396 26.07 -15.57 8.73
CA VAL A 396 25.33 -14.46 9.33
C VAL A 396 26.21 -13.22 9.38
N TYR A 397 25.70 -12.13 8.84
CA TYR A 397 26.36 -10.84 8.81
C TYR A 397 25.52 -9.78 9.53
N ARG A 398 26.20 -8.79 10.08
CA ARG A 398 25.61 -7.54 10.55
C ARG A 398 26.22 -6.36 9.86
N TYR A 399 25.36 -5.57 9.24
CA TYR A 399 25.68 -4.26 8.69
C TYR A 399 25.25 -3.15 9.66
N ARG A 400 26.04 -2.09 9.80
CA ARG A 400 25.71 -0.89 10.56
C ARG A 400 25.84 0.34 9.69
N SER A 401 24.82 1.19 9.64
CA SER A 401 24.85 2.42 8.83
C SER A 401 25.81 3.48 9.38
N LEU A 402 26.02 3.50 10.70
CA LEU A 402 26.80 4.54 11.39
C LEU A 402 28.25 4.63 10.88
N ASP A 403 28.91 3.48 10.70
CA ASP A 403 30.28 3.38 10.21
C ASP A 403 30.38 2.76 8.82
N GLY A 404 29.25 2.33 8.24
CA GLY A 404 29.21 1.57 6.99
C GLY A 404 29.89 0.20 7.11
N GLY A 405 30.10 -0.29 8.35
CA GLY A 405 30.82 -1.52 8.61
C GLY A 405 29.93 -2.74 8.43
N ILE A 406 30.55 -3.82 7.94
CA ILE A 406 29.97 -5.16 7.92
C ILE A 406 30.82 -6.10 8.77
N THR A 407 30.18 -7.03 9.46
CA THR A 407 30.87 -7.98 10.33
C THR A 407 30.21 -9.34 10.23
N HIS A 408 31.01 -10.38 10.00
CA HIS A 408 30.60 -11.76 10.16
C HIS A 408 30.37 -12.06 11.66
N ILE A 409 29.19 -12.58 12.00
CA ILE A 409 28.81 -12.85 13.40
C ILE A 409 28.87 -14.34 13.71
N ASP A 410 28.34 -15.17 12.82
CA ASP A 410 28.09 -16.58 13.09
C ASP A 410 27.92 -17.39 11.81
N ASP A 411 28.08 -18.71 11.93
CA ASP A 411 27.78 -19.69 10.89
C ASP A 411 27.02 -20.89 11.46
N TRP A 412 26.00 -21.35 10.74
CA TRP A 412 25.16 -22.45 11.20
C TRP A 412 24.74 -23.39 10.07
N GLY A 413 24.30 -24.59 10.44
CA GLY A 413 23.87 -25.65 9.52
C GLY A 413 24.78 -26.89 9.53
N PRO A 414 24.32 -28.00 8.92
CA PRO A 414 25.01 -29.29 9.00
C PRO A 414 26.40 -29.31 8.34
N GLU A 415 26.65 -28.41 7.38
CA GLU A 415 27.92 -28.28 6.67
C GLU A 415 28.69 -27.00 6.99
N ALA A 416 28.28 -26.23 8.01
CA ALA A 416 28.92 -24.96 8.39
C ALA A 416 30.43 -25.12 8.67
N PHE A 417 30.82 -26.23 9.30
CA PHE A 417 32.23 -26.58 9.54
C PHE A 417 33.10 -26.62 8.27
N LYS A 418 32.53 -26.78 7.07
CA LYS A 418 33.27 -26.77 5.80
C LYS A 418 33.65 -25.35 5.33
N LEU A 419 33.06 -24.32 5.92
CA LEU A 419 33.36 -22.91 5.64
C LEU A 419 34.71 -22.49 6.22
N GLU A 420 35.16 -23.15 7.30
CA GLU A 420 36.40 -22.81 7.98
C GLU A 420 37.65 -22.95 7.08
N GLY A 421 38.53 -21.94 7.17
CA GLY A 421 39.89 -21.97 6.62
C GLY A 421 40.03 -21.75 5.10
N ARG A 422 38.94 -21.54 4.35
CA ARG A 422 38.99 -21.18 2.92
C ARG A 422 37.90 -20.22 2.43
N THR A 423 36.87 -19.94 3.21
CA THR A 423 35.91 -18.87 2.89
C THR A 423 36.53 -17.52 3.21
N ASP A 424 36.51 -16.61 2.25
CA ASP A 424 36.82 -15.20 2.47
C ASP A 424 35.55 -14.49 2.95
N PHE A 425 35.33 -14.52 4.27
CA PHE A 425 34.15 -13.97 4.92
C PHE A 425 34.05 -12.46 4.76
N ASP A 426 35.19 -11.76 4.82
CA ASP A 426 35.24 -10.30 4.69
C ASP A 426 34.90 -9.90 3.26
N GLY A 427 35.50 -10.55 2.25
CA GLY A 427 35.20 -10.31 0.85
C GLY A 427 33.73 -10.60 0.49
N LEU A 428 33.16 -11.69 1.02
CA LEU A 428 31.74 -11.99 0.85
C LEU A 428 30.85 -10.91 1.50
N GLY A 429 31.18 -10.50 2.73
CA GLY A 429 30.49 -9.41 3.41
C GLY A 429 30.49 -8.14 2.58
N ASP A 430 31.66 -7.65 2.20
CA ASP A 430 31.82 -6.43 1.39
C ASP A 430 31.05 -6.50 0.07
N SER A 431 31.05 -7.66 -0.60
CA SER A 431 30.34 -7.84 -1.87
C SER A 431 28.81 -7.81 -1.74
N THR A 432 28.28 -8.19 -0.57
CA THR A 432 26.84 -8.31 -0.28
C THR A 432 26.28 -7.17 0.57
N LEU A 433 27.14 -6.30 1.12
CA LEU A 433 26.79 -5.13 1.92
C LEU A 433 25.66 -4.26 1.33
N PRO A 434 25.62 -3.94 0.02
CA PRO A 434 24.53 -3.13 -0.53
C PRO A 434 23.14 -3.77 -0.37
N ALA A 435 23.08 -5.11 -0.29
CA ALA A 435 21.84 -5.84 -0.05
C ALA A 435 21.29 -5.55 1.36
N ALA A 436 22.17 -5.52 2.38
CA ALA A 436 21.80 -5.17 3.75
C ALA A 436 21.30 -3.73 3.87
N ARG A 437 21.99 -2.79 3.21
CA ARG A 437 21.54 -1.38 3.11
C ARG A 437 20.14 -1.28 2.51
N TYR A 438 19.88 -2.01 1.43
CA TYR A 438 18.60 -2.00 0.77
C TYR A 438 17.48 -2.64 1.61
N ALA A 439 17.77 -3.76 2.27
CA ALA A 439 16.85 -4.41 3.19
C ALA A 439 16.35 -3.48 4.30
N ALA A 440 17.22 -2.63 4.85
CA ALA A 440 16.83 -1.64 5.85
C ALA A 440 15.74 -0.68 5.36
N TRP A 441 15.87 -0.19 4.12
CA TRP A 441 14.90 0.71 3.52
C TRP A 441 13.60 0.00 3.14
N ILE A 442 13.67 -1.25 2.66
CA ILE A 442 12.47 -2.08 2.44
C ILE A 442 11.71 -2.26 3.74
N ALA A 443 12.40 -2.61 4.83
CA ALA A 443 11.80 -2.82 6.14
C ALA A 443 11.17 -1.54 6.70
N LEU A 444 11.81 -0.37 6.53
CA LEU A 444 11.23 0.93 6.87
C LEU A 444 9.91 1.18 6.12
N PHE A 445 9.89 0.97 4.80
CA PHE A 445 8.69 1.19 4.00
C PHE A 445 7.64 0.09 4.16
N ARG A 446 8.04 -1.12 4.56
CA ARG A 446 7.10 -2.16 4.99
C ARG A 446 6.33 -1.71 6.23
N SER A 447 7.00 -1.11 7.23
CA SER A 447 6.31 -0.47 8.38
C SER A 447 5.31 0.60 7.94
N VAL A 448 5.59 1.34 6.85
CA VAL A 448 4.64 2.32 6.29
C VAL A 448 3.42 1.64 5.68
N HIS A 449 3.60 0.59 4.88
CA HIS A 449 2.49 -0.12 4.22
C HIS A 449 1.67 -0.97 5.19
N GLU A 450 2.29 -1.49 6.24
CA GLU A 450 1.64 -2.17 7.38
C GLU A 450 0.99 -1.19 8.36
N GLN A 451 1.07 0.12 8.09
CA GLN A 451 0.46 1.20 8.88
C GLN A 451 0.98 1.29 10.33
N THR A 452 2.13 0.70 10.62
CA THR A 452 2.83 0.83 11.91
C THR A 452 3.69 2.10 11.98
N LEU A 453 4.03 2.68 10.83
CA LEU A 453 4.75 3.95 10.70
C LEU A 453 3.96 4.94 9.79
N PRO A 454 3.21 5.89 10.35
CA PRO A 454 2.50 6.89 9.57
C PRO A 454 3.42 7.69 8.63
N PHE A 455 3.07 7.78 7.35
CA PHE A 455 3.77 8.61 6.36
C PHE A 455 2.80 9.60 5.71
N THR A 456 2.55 10.73 6.38
CA THR A 456 1.64 11.76 5.89
C THR A 456 2.38 12.94 5.25
N TYR A 457 3.35 13.52 5.97
CA TYR A 457 4.00 14.76 5.54
C TYR A 457 4.99 14.49 4.39
N GLY A 458 4.78 15.16 3.26
CA GLY A 458 5.62 14.99 2.07
C GLY A 458 5.34 13.72 1.26
N ARG A 459 4.33 12.93 1.64
CA ARG A 459 3.98 11.69 0.94
C ARG A 459 3.65 11.97 -0.53
N TYR A 460 2.88 13.02 -0.81
CA TYR A 460 2.56 13.42 -2.17
C TYR A 460 3.82 13.61 -3.01
N GLU A 461 4.75 14.45 -2.56
CA GLU A 461 6.01 14.72 -3.25
C GLU A 461 6.84 13.46 -3.45
N PHE A 462 6.86 12.57 -2.45
CA PHE A 462 7.55 11.29 -2.54
C PHE A 462 6.92 10.36 -3.59
N LEU A 463 5.59 10.26 -3.62
CA LEU A 463 4.87 9.45 -4.60
C LEU A 463 5.05 9.94 -6.03
N LYS A 464 5.33 11.24 -6.22
CA LYS A 464 5.62 11.86 -7.53
C LYS A 464 7.03 11.60 -8.05
N LEU A 465 7.92 10.97 -7.27
CA LEU A 465 9.20 10.51 -7.77
C LEU A 465 8.98 9.35 -8.76
N GLU A 466 9.63 9.38 -9.91
CA GLU A 466 9.70 8.22 -10.82
C GLU A 466 10.72 7.20 -10.28
N LYS A 467 10.74 5.98 -10.85
CA LYS A 467 11.74 4.93 -10.51
C LYS A 467 13.18 5.45 -10.55
N ALA A 468 13.50 6.37 -11.46
CA ALA A 468 14.80 7.00 -11.59
C ALA A 468 15.05 8.13 -10.56
N GLY A 469 14.19 8.28 -9.54
CA GLY A 469 14.27 9.31 -8.50
C GLY A 469 14.06 10.75 -8.99
N ARG A 470 13.58 10.93 -10.22
CA ARG A 470 13.27 12.25 -10.79
C ARG A 470 11.85 12.63 -10.42
N ALA A 471 11.61 13.91 -10.12
CA ALA A 471 10.25 14.40 -9.96
C ALA A 471 9.49 14.27 -11.29
N THR A 472 8.34 13.63 -11.26
CA THR A 472 7.40 13.66 -12.39
C THR A 472 6.87 15.09 -12.48
N PRO A 473 7.07 15.81 -13.60
CA PRO A 473 6.48 17.14 -13.73
C PRO A 473 4.96 17.02 -13.60
N ALA A 474 4.35 17.92 -12.82
CA ALA A 474 2.93 18.21 -12.97
C ALA A 474 2.75 18.68 -14.42
N ARG A 475 2.28 17.80 -15.30
CA ARG A 475 2.03 18.18 -16.68
C ARG A 475 0.86 19.16 -16.65
N MET A 476 1.14 20.40 -17.04
CA MET A 476 0.16 21.50 -17.20
C MET A 476 -0.91 21.14 -18.21
#